data_AF-A0A7X8XNX2-F1
#
_entry.id   AF-A0A7X8XNX2-F1
#
_cell.length_a   1.000
_cell.length_b   1.000
_cell.length_c   1.000
_cell.angle_alpha   90.00
_cell.angle_beta   90.00
_cell.angle_gamma   90.00
#
_symmetry.space_group_name_H-M   'P 1'
#
loop_
_entity.id
_entity.type
_entity.pdbx_description
1 polymer ?
#
loop_
_entity_poly.entity_id
_entity_poly.type
_entity_poly.pdbx_seq_one_letter_code
_entity_poly.pdbx_strand_id
1 'polypeptide(L)'
;MKCSVCGSENLEGSAYCEDCGARLPQGIPAVTQEAPAVPLAAPASFPAPVAESVPSPAPAPAPAPMPQPAPQAPVPDVQPVSGTIRCVACGAENPSSESYCEDCGASLTAARAEVETPSPVAAVPVAIEAAAPAASPRPRLSLVDGGGEFLLDRDVMALGRRSPADSIFPEIDLTEADTESYISRRHGRIVRQEGRILYEDVGSSNGSFLNGNRLTAGVQAEIHEGDRLRLGKTEMVYLV
;
A
#
# COMPACT_ATOMS: atom_id res chain seq x y z
N MET A 1 1.10 -13.03 -24.02
CA MET A 1 2.32 -12.28 -23.60
C MET A 1 2.63 -12.51 -22.12
N LYS A 2 3.91 -12.56 -21.71
CA LYS A 2 4.29 -12.79 -20.30
C LYS A 2 4.39 -11.48 -19.52
N CYS A 3 3.87 -11.48 -18.30
CA CYS A 3 4.01 -10.36 -17.38
C CYS A 3 5.46 -10.29 -16.89
N SER A 4 6.10 -9.13 -17.00
CA SER A 4 7.45 -8.89 -16.49
C SER A 4 7.51 -8.80 -14.95
N VAL A 5 6.36 -8.65 -14.29
CA VAL A 5 6.27 -8.50 -12.84
C VAL A 5 6.06 -9.86 -12.14
N CYS A 6 5.07 -10.65 -12.56
CA CYS A 6 4.77 -11.94 -11.91
C CYS A 6 5.09 -13.18 -12.77
N GLY A 7 5.44 -13.01 -14.04
CA GLY A 7 5.74 -14.12 -14.96
C GLY A 7 4.52 -14.81 -15.58
N SER A 8 3.31 -14.49 -15.14
CA SER A 8 2.07 -15.10 -15.63
C SER A 8 1.84 -14.82 -17.13
N GLU A 9 1.27 -15.80 -17.82
CA GLU A 9 0.94 -15.73 -19.24
C GLU A 9 -0.43 -15.08 -19.42
N ASN A 10 -0.50 -14.00 -20.21
CA ASN A 10 -1.70 -13.21 -20.43
C ASN A 10 -2.11 -13.22 -21.90
N LEU A 11 -3.39 -12.94 -22.17
CA LEU A 11 -3.91 -12.78 -23.53
C LEU A 11 -3.19 -11.63 -24.28
N GLU A 12 -2.98 -11.80 -25.58
CA GLU A 12 -2.41 -10.76 -26.43
C GLU A 12 -3.39 -9.57 -26.56
N GLY A 13 -2.90 -8.36 -26.28
CA GLY A 13 -3.72 -7.14 -26.26
C GLY A 13 -4.28 -6.75 -24.89
N SER A 14 -4.10 -7.57 -23.84
CA SER A 14 -4.48 -7.19 -22.48
C SER A 14 -3.70 -5.95 -22.02
N ALA A 15 -4.42 -4.93 -21.53
CA ALA A 15 -3.82 -3.71 -21.00
C ALA A 15 -3.09 -3.96 -19.67
N TYR A 16 -3.55 -4.95 -18.91
CA TYR A 16 -3.08 -5.29 -17.58
C TYR A 16 -2.96 -6.80 -17.42
N CYS A 17 -2.09 -7.23 -16.53
CA CYS A 17 -1.96 -8.63 -16.16
C CYS A 17 -3.15 -9.07 -15.30
N GLU A 18 -3.79 -10.17 -15.65
CA GLU A 18 -5.00 -10.67 -14.99
C GLU A 18 -4.73 -11.19 -13.57
N ASP A 19 -3.48 -11.56 -13.30
CA ASP A 19 -3.06 -12.17 -12.03
C ASP A 19 -2.51 -11.13 -11.04
N CYS A 20 -1.61 -10.23 -11.48
CA CYS A 20 -0.98 -9.25 -10.60
C CYS A 20 -1.41 -7.79 -10.85
N GLY A 21 -2.19 -7.50 -11.90
CA GLY A 21 -2.65 -6.15 -12.23
C GLY A 21 -1.62 -5.21 -12.86
N ALA A 22 -0.37 -5.64 -13.06
CA ALA A 22 0.66 -4.81 -13.69
C ALA A 22 0.32 -4.49 -15.15
N ARG A 23 0.60 -3.26 -15.59
CA ARG A 23 0.38 -2.84 -16.98
C ARG A 23 1.30 -3.62 -17.92
N LEU A 24 0.71 -4.21 -18.94
CA LEU A 24 1.45 -4.98 -19.95
C LEU A 24 1.90 -4.04 -21.09
N PRO A 25 3.09 -4.24 -21.68
CA PRO A 25 3.54 -3.44 -22.82
C PRO A 25 2.61 -3.67 -24.02
N GLN A 26 1.76 -2.67 -24.29
CA GLN A 26 0.88 -2.65 -25.45
C GLN A 26 1.74 -2.36 -26.68
N GLY A 27 1.80 -3.31 -27.61
CA GLY A 27 2.44 -3.10 -28.91
C GLY A 27 1.76 -1.93 -29.60
N ILE A 28 2.48 -0.82 -29.78
CA ILE A 28 1.97 0.33 -30.52
C ILE A 28 1.76 -0.14 -31.97
N PRO A 29 0.53 -0.08 -32.53
CA PRO A 29 0.39 -0.30 -33.97
C PRO A 29 1.14 0.82 -34.68
N ALA A 30 2.06 0.45 -35.56
CA ALA A 30 2.76 1.39 -36.42
C ALA A 30 1.72 2.15 -37.27
N VAL A 31 1.39 3.36 -36.85
CA VAL A 31 0.59 4.28 -37.66
C VAL A 31 1.51 4.79 -38.76
N THR A 32 1.40 4.22 -39.96
CA THR A 32 1.97 4.78 -41.18
C THR A 32 1.25 6.10 -41.46
N GLN A 33 1.80 7.22 -41.00
CA GLN A 33 1.37 8.53 -41.46
C GLN A 33 2.04 8.80 -42.81
N GLU A 34 1.26 8.67 -43.86
CA GLU A 34 1.60 9.09 -45.21
C GLU A 34 1.66 10.63 -45.22
N ALA A 35 2.86 11.18 -45.27
CA ALA A 35 3.08 12.63 -45.37
C ALA A 35 2.85 13.11 -46.82
N PRO A 36 2.18 14.25 -47.05
CA PRO A 36 2.00 14.78 -48.40
C PRO A 36 3.33 15.27 -48.98
N ALA A 37 3.58 14.91 -50.24
CA ALA A 37 4.78 15.22 -50.99
C ALA A 37 4.94 16.72 -51.24
N VAL A 38 6.04 17.29 -50.76
CA VAL A 38 6.56 18.61 -51.17
C VAL A 38 7.69 18.36 -52.20
N PRO A 39 7.72 19.05 -53.35
CA PRO A 39 8.66 18.72 -54.41
C PRO A 39 10.12 19.04 -54.06
N LEU A 40 10.97 18.14 -54.54
CA LEU A 40 12.41 18.01 -54.35
C LEU A 40 13.19 19.24 -54.87
N ALA A 41 13.91 19.93 -53.99
CA ALA A 41 15.06 20.74 -54.38
C ALA A 41 16.34 19.93 -54.13
N ALA A 42 17.21 19.86 -55.14
CA ALA A 42 18.38 18.99 -55.20
C ALA A 42 19.37 19.23 -54.04
N PRO A 43 19.95 18.18 -53.44
CA PRO A 43 21.00 18.35 -52.46
C PRO A 43 22.33 18.66 -53.15
N ALA A 44 22.99 19.73 -52.71
CA ALA A 44 24.39 19.97 -53.00
C ALA A 44 25.23 18.80 -52.46
N SER A 45 26.17 18.32 -53.28
CA SER A 45 27.12 17.27 -52.90
C SER A 45 28.06 17.79 -51.81
N PHE A 46 27.90 17.30 -50.59
CA PHE A 46 28.91 17.45 -49.55
C PHE A 46 29.89 16.27 -49.64
N PRO A 47 31.21 16.52 -49.60
CA PRO A 47 32.21 15.45 -49.62
C PRO A 47 32.13 14.60 -48.35
N ALA A 48 32.38 13.31 -48.49
CA ALA A 48 32.39 12.35 -47.39
C ALA A 48 33.39 12.75 -46.30
N PRO A 49 33.02 12.67 -45.00
CA PRO A 49 33.96 12.93 -43.92
C PRO A 49 35.03 11.83 -43.89
N VAL A 50 36.29 12.25 -43.88
CA VAL A 50 37.42 11.38 -43.58
C VAL A 50 37.28 10.86 -42.14
N ALA A 51 37.43 9.55 -41.97
CA ALA A 51 37.36 8.88 -40.68
C ALA A 51 38.56 9.28 -39.81
N GLU A 52 38.37 10.25 -38.92
CA GLU A 52 39.28 10.49 -37.82
C GLU A 52 39.14 9.35 -36.80
N SER A 53 40.26 8.68 -36.54
CA SER A 53 40.35 7.56 -35.62
C SER A 53 40.21 8.09 -34.19
N VAL A 54 39.02 7.95 -33.60
CA VAL A 54 38.80 8.27 -32.19
C VAL A 54 39.53 7.22 -31.33
N PRO A 55 40.46 7.60 -30.45
CA PRO A 55 41.11 6.65 -29.56
C PRO A 55 40.09 6.03 -28.58
N SER A 56 40.20 4.73 -28.37
CA SER A 56 39.35 3.96 -27.44
C SER A 56 39.39 4.57 -26.03
N PRO A 57 38.25 4.72 -25.34
CA PRO A 57 38.26 5.20 -23.96
C PRO A 57 38.97 4.18 -23.05
N ALA A 58 39.78 4.69 -22.13
CA ALA A 58 40.48 3.88 -21.14
C ALA A 58 39.48 3.06 -20.29
N PRO A 59 39.86 1.84 -19.85
CA PRO A 59 39.01 1.03 -18.99
C PRO A 59 38.73 1.75 -17.67
N ALA A 60 37.47 1.66 -17.21
CA ALA A 60 37.03 2.23 -15.94
C ALA A 60 37.86 1.64 -14.76
N PRO A 61 38.16 2.44 -13.73
CA PRO A 61 38.84 1.95 -12.54
C PRO A 61 38.00 0.86 -11.85
N ALA A 62 38.69 -0.16 -11.33
CA ALA A 62 38.05 -1.24 -10.58
C ALA A 62 37.23 -0.68 -9.40
N PRO A 63 36.07 -1.29 -9.08
CA PRO A 63 35.27 -0.88 -7.93
C PRO A 63 36.11 -0.99 -6.66
N ALA A 64 36.04 0.04 -5.82
CA ALA A 64 36.68 0.03 -4.51
C ALA A 64 36.22 -1.20 -3.70
N PRO A 65 37.10 -1.84 -2.92
CA PRO A 65 36.71 -2.95 -2.06
C PRO A 65 35.62 -2.47 -1.09
N MET A 66 34.56 -3.26 -0.95
CA MET A 66 33.46 -3.00 -0.03
C MET A 66 34.01 -2.82 1.39
N PRO A 67 33.47 -1.89 2.21
CA PRO A 67 33.86 -1.79 3.60
C PRO A 67 33.55 -3.12 4.29
N GLN A 68 34.59 -3.75 4.84
CA GLN A 68 34.43 -4.93 5.68
C GLN A 68 33.62 -4.55 6.92
N PRO A 69 32.63 -5.36 7.34
CA PRO A 69 31.93 -5.14 8.60
C PRO A 69 32.96 -5.06 9.73
N ALA A 70 32.92 -3.98 10.51
CA ALA A 70 33.73 -3.87 11.71
C ALA A 70 33.46 -5.08 12.62
N PRO A 71 34.47 -5.62 13.33
CA PRO A 71 34.26 -6.68 14.31
C PRO A 71 33.23 -6.21 15.34
N GLN A 72 32.08 -6.89 15.35
CA GLN A 72 31.02 -6.62 16.31
C GLN A 72 31.58 -6.90 17.71
N ALA A 73 31.52 -5.90 18.58
CA ALA A 73 31.73 -6.10 20.01
C ALA A 73 30.78 -7.22 20.50
N PRO A 74 31.22 -8.07 21.44
CA PRO A 74 30.37 -9.12 21.97
C PRO A 74 29.09 -8.50 22.54
N VAL A 75 27.95 -8.90 21.96
CA VAL A 75 26.64 -8.60 22.53
C VAL A 75 26.63 -9.12 23.97
N PRO A 76 26.18 -8.32 24.95
CA PRO A 76 26.04 -8.81 26.32
C PRO A 76 25.06 -9.98 26.34
N ASP A 77 25.45 -11.02 27.06
CA ASP A 77 24.69 -12.25 27.31
C ASP A 77 23.30 -11.89 27.86
N VAL A 78 22.28 -11.86 26.99
CA VAL A 78 20.89 -11.71 27.40
C VAL A 78 20.46 -13.06 27.92
N GLN A 79 20.46 -13.19 29.24
CA GLN A 79 20.04 -14.43 29.90
C GLN A 79 18.62 -14.82 29.43
N PRO A 80 18.39 -16.09 29.06
CA PRO A 80 17.08 -16.52 28.59
C PRO A 80 16.09 -16.46 29.76
N VAL A 81 15.08 -15.60 29.64
CA VAL A 81 13.87 -15.69 30.45
C VAL A 81 13.19 -17.01 30.10
N SER A 82 13.51 -18.05 30.86
CA SER A 82 12.99 -19.39 30.66
C SER A 82 11.51 -19.42 31.02
N GLY A 83 10.66 -19.23 30.02
CA GLY A 83 9.23 -19.41 30.10
C GLY A 83 8.73 -20.01 28.80
N THR A 84 7.78 -20.94 28.88
CA THR A 84 7.06 -21.52 27.74
C THR A 84 5.75 -20.79 27.53
N ILE A 85 5.40 -20.50 26.27
CA ILE A 85 4.13 -19.88 25.87
C ILE A 85 3.33 -20.90 25.04
N ARG A 86 2.01 -20.99 25.28
CA ARG A 86 1.13 -21.85 24.50
C ARG A 86 0.59 -21.09 23.30
N CYS A 87 0.68 -21.71 22.13
CA CYS A 87 0.12 -21.15 20.92
C CYS A 87 -1.41 -21.13 21.02
N VAL A 88 -2.00 -19.95 20.86
CA VAL A 88 -3.46 -19.77 20.87
C VAL A 88 -4.15 -20.32 19.62
N ALA A 89 -3.40 -20.60 18.55
CA ALA A 89 -3.94 -21.13 17.31
C ALA A 89 -4.03 -22.67 17.29
N CYS A 90 -3.03 -23.38 17.84
CA CYS A 90 -2.98 -24.85 17.79
C CYS A 90 -2.79 -25.54 19.15
N GLY A 91 -2.48 -24.79 20.22
CA GLY A 91 -2.28 -25.32 21.57
C GLY A 91 -0.87 -25.84 21.88
N ALA A 92 0.05 -25.83 20.91
CA ALA A 92 1.43 -26.29 21.09
C ALA A 92 2.22 -25.38 22.06
N GLU A 93 3.09 -25.98 22.86
CA GLU A 93 4.00 -25.27 23.78
C GLU A 93 5.27 -24.87 23.06
N ASN A 94 5.58 -23.58 23.08
CA ASN A 94 6.76 -23.01 22.42
C ASN A 94 7.59 -22.21 23.45
N PRO A 95 8.89 -21.98 23.22
CA PRO A 95 9.69 -21.08 24.05
C PRO A 95 9.15 -19.65 23.93
N SER A 96 9.11 -18.89 25.02
CA SER A 96 8.67 -17.49 25.01
C SER A 96 9.63 -16.54 24.28
N SER A 97 10.81 -17.00 23.86
CA SER A 97 11.70 -16.27 22.94
C SER A 97 11.21 -16.30 21.49
N GLU A 98 10.37 -17.27 21.11
CA GLU A 98 9.95 -17.47 19.73
C GLU A 98 8.84 -16.49 19.33
N SER A 99 9.00 -15.89 18.15
CA SER A 99 8.01 -14.95 17.58
C SER A 99 6.85 -15.69 16.90
N TYR A 100 7.05 -16.95 16.55
CA TYR A 100 6.12 -17.79 15.82
C TYR A 100 6.08 -19.20 16.42
N CYS A 101 4.93 -19.86 16.30
CA CYS A 101 4.76 -21.25 16.71
C CYS A 101 5.50 -22.17 15.76
N GLU A 102 6.35 -23.05 16.28
CA GLU A 102 7.14 -24.00 15.48
C GLU A 102 6.27 -25.06 14.80
N ASP A 103 5.09 -25.35 15.36
CA ASP A 103 4.18 -26.38 14.85
C ASP A 103 3.21 -25.86 13.76
N CYS A 104 2.58 -24.69 13.96
CA CYS A 104 1.55 -24.16 13.04
C CYS A 104 1.90 -22.83 12.36
N GLY A 105 3.01 -22.19 12.73
CA GLY A 105 3.46 -20.92 12.14
C GLY A 105 2.71 -19.66 12.62
N ALA A 106 1.75 -19.78 13.54
CA ALA A 106 1.03 -18.61 14.07
C ALA A 106 1.93 -17.74 14.95
N SER A 107 1.72 -16.41 14.94
CA SER A 107 2.50 -15.48 15.77
C SER A 107 2.20 -15.67 17.26
N LEU A 108 3.25 -15.76 18.08
CA LEU A 108 3.14 -15.91 19.54
C LEU A 108 3.18 -14.56 20.26
N THR A 109 3.50 -13.47 19.55
CA THR A 109 3.63 -12.12 20.10
C THR A 109 2.31 -11.55 20.64
N ALA A 110 1.17 -12.00 20.11
CA ALA A 110 -0.16 -11.58 20.56
C ALA A 110 -0.58 -12.21 21.91
N ALA A 111 0.09 -13.27 22.36
CA ALA A 111 -0.21 -13.94 23.63
C ALA A 111 0.51 -13.32 24.85
N ARG A 112 1.32 -12.26 24.67
CA ARG A 112 1.93 -11.49 25.76
C ARG A 112 1.06 -10.33 26.27
N ALA A 113 -0.04 -10.02 25.60
CA ALA A 113 -0.81 -8.81 25.83
C ALA A 113 -2.21 -9.09 26.39
N GLU A 114 -2.35 -9.87 27.46
CA GLU A 114 -3.60 -9.85 28.21
C GLU A 114 -3.44 -10.29 29.67
N VAL A 115 -3.20 -9.35 30.60
CA VAL A 115 -3.63 -9.50 32.01
C VAL A 115 -3.89 -8.12 32.62
N GLU A 116 -5.11 -7.59 32.48
CA GLU A 116 -5.73 -6.88 33.61
C GLU A 116 -7.26 -7.00 33.52
N THR A 117 -7.77 -8.10 34.06
CA THR A 117 -9.16 -8.18 34.54
C THR A 117 -9.31 -7.30 35.79
N PRO A 118 -10.46 -6.65 35.99
CA PRO A 118 -11.30 -7.17 37.07
C PRO A 118 -12.77 -7.40 36.69
N SER A 119 -13.30 -8.44 37.34
CA SER A 119 -14.68 -8.93 37.33
C SER A 119 -15.65 -8.03 38.14
N PRO A 120 -16.97 -8.27 38.07
CA PRO A 120 -18.01 -7.25 38.16
C PRO A 120 -18.56 -7.02 39.57
N VAL A 121 -19.13 -5.83 39.80
CA VAL A 121 -20.17 -5.64 40.81
C VAL A 121 -21.30 -4.80 40.21
N ALA A 122 -22.49 -5.40 40.23
CA ALA A 122 -23.74 -4.81 39.78
C ALA A 122 -24.09 -3.54 40.59
N ALA A 123 -24.54 -2.50 39.87
CA ALA A 123 -25.45 -1.50 40.40
C ALA A 123 -26.20 -0.82 39.24
N VAL A 124 -27.39 -1.34 38.93
CA VAL A 124 -28.52 -0.45 38.58
C VAL A 124 -28.98 0.16 39.91
N PRO A 125 -29.28 1.47 40.01
CA PRO A 125 -30.38 2.03 39.22
C PRO A 125 -30.31 3.55 38.90
N VAL A 126 -31.38 3.97 38.20
CA VAL A 126 -31.99 5.31 38.15
C VAL A 126 -31.47 6.29 37.09
N ALA A 127 -32.39 6.56 36.17
CA ALA A 127 -32.37 7.63 35.20
C ALA A 127 -32.14 8.99 35.89
N ILE A 128 -31.09 9.67 35.43
CA ILE A 128 -31.04 11.12 35.42
C ILE A 128 -30.92 11.54 33.97
N GLU A 129 -31.89 12.34 33.56
CA GLU A 129 -31.92 13.14 32.35
C GLU A 129 -30.65 13.97 32.29
N ALA A 130 -29.63 13.45 31.63
CA ALA A 130 -28.37 14.11 31.39
C ALA A 130 -28.32 14.45 29.91
N ALA A 131 -28.33 15.75 29.64
CA ALA A 131 -28.03 16.32 28.34
C ALA A 131 -26.90 15.52 27.66
N ALA A 132 -27.14 15.16 26.39
CA ALA A 132 -26.19 14.44 25.56
C ALA A 132 -24.75 14.91 25.86
N PRO A 133 -23.82 14.03 26.26
CA PRO A 133 -22.43 14.45 26.35
C PRO A 133 -22.06 14.99 24.97
N ALA A 134 -21.61 16.24 24.92
CA ALA A 134 -21.14 16.88 23.70
C ALA A 134 -20.28 15.85 22.95
N ALA A 135 -20.78 15.43 21.79
CA ALA A 135 -20.24 14.30 21.07
C ALA A 135 -18.74 14.53 20.90
N SER A 136 -17.92 13.65 21.47
CA SER A 136 -16.51 13.62 21.12
C SER A 136 -16.44 13.56 19.60
N PRO A 137 -15.66 14.44 18.96
CA PRO A 137 -15.64 14.54 17.51
C PRO A 137 -15.29 13.16 16.95
N ARG A 138 -16.15 12.65 16.06
CA ARG A 138 -16.05 11.28 15.54
C ARG A 138 -15.29 11.35 14.22
N PRO A 139 -14.09 10.74 14.15
CA PRO A 139 -13.29 10.75 12.94
C PRO A 139 -14.09 10.14 11.78
N ARG A 140 -14.10 10.83 10.65
CA ARG A 140 -14.83 10.43 9.45
C ARG A 140 -14.10 10.86 8.18
N LEU A 141 -14.35 10.15 7.08
CA LEU A 141 -13.95 10.52 5.74
C LEU A 141 -15.18 10.99 4.96
N SER A 142 -15.13 12.21 4.44
CA SER A 142 -16.23 12.83 3.70
C SER A 142 -15.87 12.97 2.22
N LEU A 143 -16.72 12.48 1.32
CA LEU A 143 -16.48 12.59 -0.13
C LEU A 143 -16.72 14.01 -0.61
N VAL A 144 -15.75 14.56 -1.35
CA VAL A 144 -15.83 15.94 -1.87
C VAL A 144 -16.98 16.11 -2.85
N ASP A 145 -17.28 15.09 -3.64
CA ASP A 145 -18.34 15.12 -4.65
C ASP A 145 -19.76 14.90 -4.07
N GLY A 146 -19.91 14.91 -2.74
CA GLY A 146 -21.20 14.74 -2.07
C GLY A 146 -21.66 13.28 -1.95
N GLY A 147 -20.76 12.31 -2.18
CA GLY A 147 -21.03 10.87 -2.13
C GLY A 147 -21.19 10.26 -0.72
N GLY A 148 -21.34 11.09 0.32
CA GLY A 148 -21.55 10.65 1.70
C GLY A 148 -20.32 10.72 2.61
N GLU A 149 -20.52 10.31 3.86
CA GLU A 149 -19.49 10.28 4.90
C GLU A 149 -19.36 8.88 5.49
N PHE A 150 -18.12 8.47 5.77
CA PHE A 150 -17.76 7.19 6.34
C PHE A 150 -17.17 7.38 7.73
N LEU A 151 -17.78 6.80 8.76
CA LEU A 151 -17.27 6.85 10.13
C LEU A 151 -16.06 5.94 10.31
N LEU A 152 -15.04 6.41 11.01
CA LEU A 152 -13.84 5.66 11.36
C LEU A 152 -13.96 5.06 12.76
N ASP A 153 -14.80 4.04 12.89
CA ASP A 153 -15.20 3.44 14.17
C ASP A 153 -14.40 2.19 14.57
N ARG A 154 -13.55 1.66 13.68
CA ARG A 154 -12.68 0.50 13.94
C ARG A 154 -11.21 0.86 13.85
N ASP A 155 -10.37 0.01 14.43
CA ASP A 155 -8.91 0.18 14.41
C ASP A 155 -8.33 0.02 13.00
N VAL A 156 -8.90 -0.87 12.19
CA VAL A 156 -8.51 -1.07 10.79
C VAL A 156 -9.76 -1.10 9.94
N MET A 157 -9.75 -0.31 8.86
CA MET A 157 -10.85 -0.25 7.89
C MET A 157 -10.29 -0.26 6.48
N ALA A 158 -10.65 -1.25 5.67
CA ALA A 158 -10.23 -1.32 4.28
C ALA A 158 -11.07 -0.36 3.42
N LEU A 159 -10.41 0.25 2.42
CA LEU A 159 -11.00 1.11 1.42
C LEU A 159 -10.84 0.48 0.04
N GLY A 160 -11.91 0.50 -0.73
CA GLY A 160 -11.87 0.05 -2.10
C GLY A 160 -13.25 -0.17 -2.69
N ARG A 161 -13.28 -0.83 -3.84
CA ARG A 161 -14.52 -1.28 -4.45
C ARG A 161 -14.91 -2.67 -3.98
N ARG A 162 -16.19 -2.86 -3.71
CA ARG A 162 -16.77 -4.18 -3.46
C ARG A 162 -16.67 -5.04 -4.72
N SER A 163 -16.30 -6.30 -4.54
CA SER A 163 -16.41 -7.31 -5.59
C SER A 163 -16.93 -8.62 -5.01
N PRO A 164 -18.22 -8.93 -5.18
CA PRO A 164 -18.79 -10.21 -4.74
C PRO A 164 -18.16 -11.40 -5.45
N ALA A 165 -17.72 -11.24 -6.69
CA ALA A 165 -17.09 -12.30 -7.48
C ALA A 165 -15.76 -12.78 -6.86
N ASP A 166 -15.00 -11.87 -6.27
CA ASP A 166 -13.72 -12.16 -5.62
C ASP A 166 -13.82 -12.25 -4.09
N SER A 167 -15.05 -12.21 -3.54
CA SER A 167 -15.30 -12.16 -2.09
C SER A 167 -14.61 -10.97 -1.38
N ILE A 168 -14.56 -9.81 -2.03
CA ILE A 168 -13.94 -8.59 -1.48
C ILE A 168 -15.03 -7.62 -1.03
N PHE A 169 -15.06 -7.33 0.28
CA PHE A 169 -16.04 -6.46 0.93
C PHE A 169 -15.32 -5.48 1.88
N PRO A 170 -14.80 -4.35 1.37
CA PRO A 170 -14.16 -3.35 2.23
C PRO A 170 -15.18 -2.71 3.17
N GLU A 171 -14.74 -2.33 4.38
CA GLU A 171 -15.59 -1.59 5.32
C GLU A 171 -16.04 -0.24 4.75
N ILE A 172 -15.15 0.43 4.01
CA ILE A 172 -15.43 1.66 3.29
C ILE A 172 -15.57 1.30 1.81
N ASP A 173 -16.82 1.10 1.40
CA ASP A 173 -17.20 0.76 0.03
C ASP A 173 -17.31 2.01 -0.84
N LEU A 174 -16.41 2.12 -1.81
CA LEU A 174 -16.31 3.26 -2.72
C LEU A 174 -16.86 2.94 -4.12
N THR A 175 -17.61 1.84 -4.27
CA THR A 175 -18.14 1.40 -5.58
C THR A 175 -19.04 2.47 -6.21
N GLU A 176 -19.88 3.15 -5.42
CA GLU A 176 -20.77 4.20 -5.92
C GLU A 176 -20.02 5.49 -6.26
N ALA A 177 -18.92 5.76 -5.57
CA ALA A 177 -18.10 6.95 -5.75
C ALA A 177 -17.12 6.85 -6.93
N ASP A 178 -16.90 5.65 -7.45
CA ASP A 178 -15.92 5.36 -8.50
C ASP A 178 -16.59 4.72 -9.73
N THR A 179 -17.39 5.53 -10.42
CA THR A 179 -18.11 5.13 -11.63
C THR A 179 -17.20 4.67 -12.76
N GLU A 180 -15.98 5.20 -12.85
CA GLU A 180 -15.00 4.87 -13.87
C GLU A 180 -13.99 3.76 -13.44
N SER A 181 -14.15 3.14 -12.27
CA SER A 181 -13.30 2.03 -11.80
C SER A 181 -11.81 2.36 -11.60
N TYR A 182 -11.47 3.59 -11.19
CA TYR A 182 -10.10 4.01 -10.86
C TYR A 182 -9.62 3.55 -9.47
N ILE A 183 -10.53 3.19 -8.58
CA ILE A 183 -10.24 2.63 -7.27
C ILE A 183 -10.10 1.12 -7.40
N SER A 184 -9.11 0.56 -6.71
CA SER A 184 -8.87 -0.88 -6.70
C SER A 184 -9.84 -1.55 -5.73
N ARG A 185 -10.14 -2.84 -5.93
CA ARG A 185 -10.97 -3.62 -4.99
C ARG A 185 -10.38 -3.61 -3.58
N ARG A 186 -9.05 -3.74 -3.50
CA ARG A 186 -8.22 -3.57 -2.29
C ARG A 186 -7.29 -2.39 -2.56
N HIS A 187 -7.73 -1.16 -2.28
CA HIS A 187 -6.96 0.03 -2.64
C HIS A 187 -6.06 0.48 -1.49
N GLY A 188 -6.61 0.58 -0.29
CA GLY A 188 -5.86 0.94 0.90
C GLY A 188 -6.57 0.55 2.17
N ARG A 189 -6.00 0.92 3.30
CA ARG A 189 -6.63 0.82 4.62
C ARG A 189 -6.36 2.06 5.45
N ILE A 190 -7.32 2.43 6.27
CA ILE A 190 -7.13 3.32 7.39
C ILE A 190 -6.75 2.47 8.60
N VAL A 191 -5.73 2.91 9.32
CA VAL A 191 -5.28 2.34 10.60
C VAL A 191 -5.36 3.43 11.65
N ARG A 192 -6.11 3.17 12.71
CA ARG A 192 -6.22 4.03 13.87
C ARG A 192 -5.33 3.46 14.97
N GLN A 193 -4.27 4.18 15.31
CA GLN A 193 -3.26 3.74 16.27
C GLN A 193 -2.85 4.92 17.16
N GLU A 194 -2.84 4.72 18.48
CA GLU A 194 -2.38 5.73 19.45
C GLU A 194 -3.05 7.12 19.29
N GLY A 195 -4.33 7.13 18.88
CA GLY A 195 -5.08 8.35 18.63
C GLY A 195 -4.78 9.05 17.29
N ARG A 196 -3.87 8.50 16.48
CA ARG A 196 -3.55 8.95 15.13
C ARG A 196 -4.36 8.19 14.10
N ILE A 197 -4.61 8.84 12.97
CA ILE A 197 -5.18 8.22 11.77
C ILE A 197 -4.06 8.09 10.75
N LEU A 198 -3.81 6.86 10.32
CA LEU A 198 -2.82 6.52 9.32
C LEU A 198 -3.55 5.95 8.11
N TYR A 199 -3.04 6.22 6.93
CA TYR A 199 -3.47 5.58 5.70
C TYR A 199 -2.32 4.81 5.07
N GLU A 200 -2.62 3.62 4.57
CA GLU A 200 -1.68 2.76 3.87
C GLU A 200 -2.29 2.32 2.54
N ASP A 201 -1.60 2.63 1.44
CA ASP A 201 -1.93 2.08 0.12
C ASP A 201 -1.40 0.65 0.02
N VAL A 202 -2.27 -0.33 -0.24
CA VAL A 202 -1.91 -1.76 -0.25
C VAL A 202 -1.48 -2.29 -1.62
N GLY A 203 -1.08 -1.39 -2.53
CA GLY A 203 -0.66 -1.74 -3.89
C GLY A 203 -1.71 -1.43 -4.95
N SER A 204 -2.37 -0.28 -4.82
CA SER A 204 -3.39 0.16 -5.75
C SER A 204 -2.82 0.45 -7.16
N SER A 205 -3.65 0.23 -8.18
CA SER A 205 -3.23 0.37 -9.58
C SER A 205 -2.96 1.83 -9.99
N ASN A 206 -3.79 2.76 -9.50
CA ASN A 206 -3.68 4.19 -9.84
C ASN A 206 -2.96 5.02 -8.76
N GLY A 207 -2.67 4.41 -7.60
CA GLY A 207 -2.05 5.08 -6.47
C GLY A 207 -3.01 5.91 -5.63
N SER A 208 -2.52 6.23 -4.45
CA SER A 208 -3.15 7.14 -3.48
C SER A 208 -2.35 8.43 -3.35
N PHE A 209 -3.03 9.53 -3.04
CA PHE A 209 -2.42 10.85 -2.86
C PHE A 209 -2.93 11.50 -1.58
N LEU A 210 -2.05 12.13 -0.82
CA LEU A 210 -2.38 12.93 0.36
C LEU A 210 -1.98 14.38 0.09
N ASN A 211 -2.94 15.30 0.12
CA ASN A 211 -2.75 16.72 -0.19
C ASN A 211 -2.04 16.95 -1.54
N GLY A 212 -2.33 16.11 -2.54
CA GLY A 212 -1.72 16.13 -3.87
C GLY A 212 -0.39 15.39 -3.99
N ASN A 213 0.25 15.01 -2.89
CA ASN A 213 1.49 14.24 -2.89
C ASN A 213 1.19 12.74 -3.03
N ARG A 214 1.85 12.06 -3.97
CA ARG A 214 1.65 10.62 -4.17
C ARG A 214 2.28 9.84 -3.02
N LEU A 215 1.51 8.91 -2.45
CA LEU A 215 1.98 8.01 -1.40
C LEU A 215 2.74 6.82 -1.97
N THR A 216 3.66 6.28 -1.17
CA THR A 216 4.36 5.03 -1.49
C THR A 216 3.53 3.86 -0.99
N ALA A 217 3.25 2.88 -1.86
CA ALA A 217 2.52 1.67 -1.46
C ALA A 217 3.27 0.89 -0.37
N GLY A 218 2.54 0.39 0.62
CA GLY A 218 3.05 -0.32 1.80
C GLY A 218 3.65 0.59 2.88
N VAL A 219 3.69 1.90 2.67
CA VAL A 219 4.17 2.87 3.67
C VAL A 219 2.97 3.60 4.28
N GLN A 220 2.94 3.66 5.61
CA GLN A 220 1.91 4.38 6.35
C GLN A 220 2.16 5.89 6.31
N ALA A 221 1.12 6.64 5.98
CA ALA A 221 1.11 8.09 5.99
C ALA A 221 0.10 8.60 7.01
N GLU A 222 0.52 9.48 7.92
CA GLU A 222 -0.36 10.09 8.90
C GLU A 222 -1.27 11.14 8.25
N ILE A 223 -2.56 11.11 8.58
CA ILE A 223 -3.61 12.00 8.10
C ILE A 223 -4.09 12.89 9.25
N HIS A 224 -4.14 14.19 9.00
CA HIS A 224 -4.60 15.21 9.95
C HIS A 224 -5.94 15.82 9.51
N GLU A 225 -6.68 16.36 10.47
CA GLU A 225 -7.97 17.00 10.20
C GLU A 225 -7.87 18.04 9.07
N GLY A 226 -8.75 17.93 8.08
CA GLY A 226 -8.78 18.76 6.88
C GLY A 226 -7.93 18.25 5.72
N ASP A 227 -7.11 17.21 5.92
CA ASP A 227 -6.31 16.63 4.84
C ASP A 227 -7.18 15.97 3.76
N ARG A 228 -6.73 16.12 2.52
CA ARG A 228 -7.37 15.56 1.33
C ARG A 228 -6.68 14.27 0.93
N LEU A 229 -7.38 13.16 1.09
CA LEU A 229 -6.98 11.87 0.57
C LEU A 229 -7.66 11.63 -0.78
N ARG A 230 -6.87 11.38 -1.83
CA ARG A 230 -7.38 11.06 -3.16
C ARG A 230 -6.96 9.65 -3.57
N LEU A 231 -7.95 8.83 -3.89
CA LEU A 231 -7.79 7.45 -4.33
C LEU A 231 -8.17 7.35 -5.80
N GLY A 232 -7.18 7.15 -6.69
CA GLY A 232 -7.42 7.29 -8.12
C GLY A 232 -7.94 8.69 -8.47
N LYS A 233 -9.22 8.80 -8.87
CA LYS A 233 -9.90 10.07 -9.16
C LYS A 233 -10.78 10.59 -8.03
N THR A 234 -11.17 9.76 -7.07
CA THR A 234 -12.10 10.12 -6.00
C THR A 234 -11.35 10.84 -4.88
N GLU A 235 -11.85 12.01 -4.48
CA GLU A 235 -11.27 12.81 -3.39
C GLU A 235 -12.18 12.80 -2.14
N MET A 236 -11.55 12.68 -0.98
CA MET A 236 -12.20 12.68 0.32
C MET A 236 -11.39 13.51 1.31
N VAL A 237 -12.09 14.11 2.28
CA VAL A 237 -11.51 14.95 3.33
C VAL A 237 -11.66 14.23 4.66
N TYR A 238 -10.59 14.19 5.44
CA TYR A 238 -10.65 13.70 6.80
C TYR A 238 -11.17 14.79 7.75
N LEU A 239 -12.18 14.47 8.54
CA LEU A 239 -12.84 15.37 9.48
C LEU A 239 -13.02 14.67 10.83
N VAL A 240 -13.03 15.43 11.92
CA VAL A 240 -13.28 14.92 13.28
C VAL A 240 -14.55 15.55 13.80
#